data_AF-A0A521KW23-F1
#
_entry.id   AF-A0A521KW23-F1
#
_cell.length_a   1.000
_cell.length_b   1.000
_cell.length_c   1.000
_cell.angle_alpha   90.00
_cell.angle_beta   90.00
_cell.angle_gamma   90.00
#
_symmetry.space_group_name_H-M   'P 1'
#
loop_
_entity.id
_entity.type
_entity.pdbx_description
1 polymer ?
#
loop_
_entity_poly.entity_id
_entity_poly.type
_entity_poly.pdbx_seq_one_letter_code
_entity_poly.pdbx_strand_id
1 'polypeptide(L)' 'MWKKGGAAVNGWLGIPSAVAAEGMAQAGWDSLTADLQHGLVDYQAAVSLFQAIATTSTIPLARVPWNEPGIIMKLLDAG' A
#
# COMPACT_ATOMS: atom_id res chain seq x y z
N MET A 1 3.44 -11.72 12.35
CA MET A 1 3.28 -10.96 13.61
C MET A 1 2.02 -11.31 14.40
N TRP A 2 0.82 -11.21 13.81
CA TRP A 2 -0.45 -11.33 14.55
C TRP A 2 -0.72 -12.70 15.17
N LYS A 3 -0.36 -13.81 14.51
CA LYS A 3 -0.46 -15.17 15.11
C LYS A 3 0.35 -15.33 16.42
N LYS A 4 1.32 -14.44 16.66
CA LYS A 4 2.15 -14.41 17.87
C LYS A 4 1.70 -13.31 18.86
N GLY A 5 0.56 -12.65 18.62
CA GLY A 5 0.03 -11.56 19.46
C GLY A 5 0.69 -10.19 19.27
N GLY A 6 1.56 -10.01 18.26
CA GLY A 6 2.18 -8.70 17.98
C GLY A 6 1.22 -7.74 17.25
N ALA A 7 1.56 -6.44 17.25
CA ALA A 7 0.85 -5.39 16.53
C ALA A 7 1.67 -4.87 15.33
N ALA A 8 1.01 -4.28 14.34
CA ALA A 8 1.62 -3.63 13.18
C ALA A 8 1.34 -2.13 13.20
N VAL A 9 2.34 -1.31 12.94
CA VAL A 9 2.20 0.13 12.71
C VAL A 9 2.07 0.36 11.20
N ASN A 10 0.88 0.80 10.78
CA ASN A 10 0.54 0.99 9.37
C ASN A 10 0.38 2.48 9.02
N GLY A 11 1.02 2.92 7.95
CA GLY A 11 0.81 4.25 7.38
C GLY A 11 -0.26 4.23 6.30
N TRP A 12 -1.01 5.32 6.17
CA TRP A 12 -2.11 5.44 5.20
C TRP A 12 -1.74 6.41 4.08
N LEU A 13 -1.65 5.91 2.85
CA LEU A 13 -1.24 6.67 1.67
C LEU A 13 -2.46 7.15 0.89
N GLY A 14 -2.91 8.38 1.17
CA GLY A 14 -4.00 9.04 0.43
C GLY A 14 -3.54 9.94 -0.71
N ILE A 15 -2.23 10.25 -0.79
CA ILE A 15 -1.63 11.13 -1.80
C ILE A 15 -0.86 10.26 -2.80
N PRO A 16 -1.13 10.34 -4.12
CA PRO A 16 -0.48 9.52 -5.14
C PRO A 16 0.93 10.02 -5.47
N SER A 17 1.85 9.93 -4.50
CA SER A 17 3.24 10.36 -4.64
C SER A 17 4.20 9.22 -4.30
N ALA A 18 4.88 8.69 -5.32
CA ALA A 18 5.89 7.65 -5.14
C ALA A 18 7.07 8.13 -4.27
N VAL A 19 7.47 9.40 -4.41
CA VAL A 19 8.54 10.01 -3.59
C VAL A 19 8.16 10.04 -2.11
N ALA A 20 6.92 10.42 -1.80
CA ALA A 20 6.45 10.41 -0.42
C ALA A 20 6.37 8.99 0.14
N ALA A 21 5.88 8.03 -0.65
CA ALA A 21 5.79 6.63 -0.27
C ALA A 21 7.15 5.99 -0.04
N GLU A 22 8.16 6.27 -0.88
CA GLU A 22 9.54 5.83 -0.67
C GLU A 22 10.10 6.37 0.65
N GLY A 23 9.94 7.67 0.91
CA GLY A 23 10.36 8.27 2.17
C GLY A 23 9.69 7.63 3.39
N MET A 24 8.40 7.32 3.30
CA MET A 24 7.70 6.57 4.35
C MET A 24 8.22 5.14 4.46
N ALA A 25 8.45 4.43 3.36
CA ALA A 25 8.96 3.06 3.37
C ALA A 25 10.37 2.94 3.98
N GLN A 26 11.19 4.00 3.85
CA GLN A 26 12.52 4.10 4.49
C GLN A 26 12.43 4.47 5.98
N ALA A 27 11.31 5.03 6.44
CA ALA A 27 11.12 5.47 7.83
C ALA A 27 10.83 4.33 8.82
N GLY A 28 10.85 3.06 8.39
CA GLY A 28 10.73 1.89 9.26
C GLY A 28 9.31 1.51 9.67
N TRP A 29 8.31 1.80 8.84
CA TRP A 29 6.94 1.33 9.05
C TRP A 29 6.84 -0.18 8.84
N ASP A 30 5.90 -0.85 9.53
CA ASP A 30 5.65 -2.28 9.29
C ASP A 30 4.91 -2.48 7.96
N SER A 31 4.01 -1.56 7.62
CA SER A 31 3.21 -1.60 6.39
C SER A 31 2.74 -0.22 5.96
N LEU A 32 2.44 -0.08 4.67
CA LEU A 32 1.86 1.12 4.08
C LEU A 32 0.67 0.74 3.19
N THR A 33 -0.47 1.36 3.42
CA THR A 33 -1.72 1.09 2.68
C THR A 33 -1.98 2.15 1.63
N ALA A 34 -1.99 1.77 0.35
CA ALA A 34 -2.50 2.58 -0.75
C ALA A 34 -4.03 2.67 -0.66
N ASP A 35 -4.57 3.89 -0.58
CA ASP A 35 -6.00 4.11 -0.40
C ASP A 35 -6.71 4.44 -1.72
N LEU A 36 -7.22 3.42 -2.39
CA LEU A 36 -7.95 3.58 -3.65
C LEU A 36 -9.44 3.87 -3.45
N GLN A 37 -9.92 3.97 -2.21
CA GLN A 37 -11.34 4.22 -1.92
C GLN A 37 -11.63 5.69 -1.65
N HIS A 38 -10.88 6.30 -0.72
CA HIS A 38 -11.06 7.70 -0.35
C HIS A 38 -9.81 8.55 -0.57
N GLY A 39 -8.66 7.92 -0.86
CA GLY A 39 -7.48 8.61 -1.34
C GLY A 39 -7.63 9.00 -2.81
N LEU A 40 -6.70 9.82 -3.28
CA LEU A 40 -6.60 10.20 -4.69
C LEU A 40 -5.76 9.18 -5.49
N VAL A 41 -5.69 7.94 -5.02
CA VAL A 41 -4.87 6.87 -5.59
C VAL A 41 -5.73 6.04 -6.53
N ASP A 42 -5.40 6.04 -7.82
CA ASP A 42 -5.96 5.10 -8.79
C ASP A 42 -5.07 3.85 -8.91
N TYR A 43 -5.44 2.95 -9.83
CA TYR A 43 -4.69 1.71 -10.04
C TYR A 43 -3.23 1.98 -10.46
N GLN A 44 -3.01 2.88 -11.42
CA GLN A 44 -1.68 3.19 -11.93
C GLN A 44 -0.81 3.83 -10.85
N ALA A 45 -1.38 4.74 -10.06
CA ALA A 45 -0.71 5.32 -8.91
C ALA A 45 -0.36 4.23 -7.89
N ALA A 46 -1.28 3.32 -7.56
CA ALA A 46 -1.03 2.21 -6.63
C ALA A 46 0.16 1.35 -7.07
N VAL A 47 0.27 1.00 -8.36
CA VAL A 47 1.43 0.29 -8.92
C VAL A 47 2.74 1.04 -8.63
N SER A 48 2.77 2.36 -8.87
CA SER A 48 3.96 3.17 -8.57
C SER A 48 4.27 3.25 -7.07
N LEU A 49 3.25 3.31 -6.21
CA LEU A 49 3.44 3.27 -4.75
C LEU A 49 4.03 1.91 -4.33
N PHE A 50 3.51 0.79 -4.86
CA PHE A 50 4.02 -0.54 -4.54
C PHE A 50 5.47 -0.72 -5.00
N GLN A 51 5.82 -0.24 -6.20
CA GLN A 51 7.20 -0.23 -6.67
C GLN A 51 8.14 0.54 -5.74
N ALA A 52 7.73 1.70 -5.23
CA ALA A 52 8.51 2.47 -4.26
C ALA A 52 8.67 1.72 -2.92
N ILE A 53 7.58 1.14 -2.40
CA ILE A 53 7.57 0.41 -1.14
C ILE A 53 8.40 -0.87 -1.22
N ALA A 54 8.35 -1.59 -2.35
CA ALA A 54 9.02 -2.87 -2.57
C ALA A 54 10.56 -2.78 -2.53
N THR A 55 11.13 -1.58 -2.45
CA THR A 55 12.57 -1.36 -2.24
C THR A 55 13.01 -1.56 -0.78
N THR A 56 12.07 -1.71 0.17
CA THR A 56 12.35 -1.88 1.60
C THR A 56 11.65 -3.12 2.18
N SER A 57 11.79 -3.35 3.49
CA SER A 57 11.07 -4.42 4.19
C SER A 57 9.63 -4.07 4.58
N THR A 58 9.17 -2.87 4.23
CA THR A 58 7.80 -2.41 4.52
C THR A 58 6.80 -3.17 3.65
N ILE A 59 5.72 -3.69 4.24
CA ILE A 59 4.72 -4.46 3.48
C ILE A 59 3.74 -3.51 2.75
N PRO A 60 3.62 -3.58 1.42
CA PRO A 60 2.59 -2.85 0.69
C PRO A 60 1.21 -3.48 0.96
N LEU A 61 0.21 -2.64 1.20
CA LEU A 61 -1.19 -3.02 1.34
C LEU A 61 -2.05 -2.13 0.44
N ALA A 62 -3.24 -2.59 0.10
CA ALA A 62 -4.20 -1.83 -0.69
C ALA A 62 -5.59 -1.85 -0.05
N ARG A 63 -6.21 -0.67 0.06
CA ARG A 63 -7.66 -0.57 0.25
C ARG A 63 -8.31 -0.41 -1.12
N VAL A 64 -8.90 -1.49 -1.62
CA VAL A 64 -9.69 -1.47 -2.86
C VAL A 64 -10.87 -0.49 -2.75
N PRO A 65 -11.30 0.12 -3.88
CA PRO A 65 -12.43 1.05 -3.87
C PRO A 65 -13.72 0.38 -3.40
N TRP A 66 -13.91 -0.89 -3.75
CA TRP A 66 -15.05 -1.72 -3.35
C TRP A 66 -14.67 -3.20 -3.32
N ASN A 67 -15.48 -4.01 -2.63
CA ASN A 67 -15.31 -5.48 -2.61
C ASN A 67 -15.82 -6.10 -3.92
N GLU A 68 -15.02 -5.94 -4.97
CA GLU A 68 -15.32 -6.43 -6.31
C GLU A 68 -14.14 -7.27 -6.84
N PRO A 69 -14.38 -8.48 -7.36
CA PRO A 69 -13.31 -9.36 -7.83
C PRO A 69 -12.38 -8.73 -8.87
N GLY A 70 -12.89 -7.90 -9.79
CA GLY A 70 -12.11 -7.33 -10.88
C GLY A 70 -10.92 -6.48 -10.42
N ILE A 71 -11.17 -5.51 -9.54
CA ILE A 71 -10.10 -4.65 -8.99
C ILE A 71 -9.21 -5.39 -8.00
N ILE A 72 -9.77 -6.35 -7.24
CA ILE A 72 -8.98 -7.20 -6.33
C ILE A 72 -7.95 -8.00 -7.13
N MET A 73 -8.36 -8.66 -8.20
CA MET A 73 -7.46 -9.46 -9.04
C MET A 73 -6.38 -8.58 -9.70
N LYS A 74 -6.75 -7.41 -10.21
CA LYS A 74 -5.77 -6.47 -10.78
C LYS A 74 -4.71 -6.04 -9.77
N LEU A 75 -5.10 -5.71 -8.53
CA LEU A 75 -4.13 -5.31 -7.51
C LEU A 75 -3.26 -6.48 -7.05
N LEU A 76 -3.80 -7.71 -6.98
CA LEU A 76 -3.00 -8.90 -6.69
C LEU A 76 -1.96 -9.18 -7.79
N ASP A 77 -2.29 -8.95 -9.06
CA ASP A 77 -1.34 -9.09 -10.18
C ASP A 77 -0.27 -7.99 -10.17
N ALA A 78 -0.54 -6.83 -9.55
CA ALA A 78 0.37 -5.69 -9.47
C ALA A 78 1.48 -5.86 -8.41
N GLY A 79 1.30 -6.76 -7.44
CA GLY A 79 2.25 -7.00 -6.34
C GLY A 79 1.64 -6.74 -4.97
#